data_AF-A0A948DY44-F1
#
_entry.id   AF-A0A948DY44-F1
#
_cell.length_a   1.000
_cell.length_b   1.000
_cell.length_c   1.000
_cell.angle_alpha   90.00
_cell.angle_beta   90.00
_cell.angle_gamma   90.00
#
_symmetry.space_group_name_H-M   'P 1'
#
loop_
_entity.id
_entity.type
_entity.pdbx_description
1 polymer ?
#
loop_
_entity_poly.entity_id
_entity_poly.type
_entity_poly.pdbx_seq_one_letter_code
_entity_poly.pdbx_strand_id
1 'polypeptide(L)'
;MVKDRGKLEILINYIERNRLYIPCYEVRKKLGLRNSSNIGEKMNDLVVSERQKHNGMSWSKNGSAALTSMAVLKRNKGYKGWFKEGSLELKLAA
;
A
#
# COMPACT_ATOMS: atom_id res chain seq x y z
N MET A 1 15.83 -3.95 28.61
CA MET A 1 15.20 -2.81 29.31
C MET A 1 14.54 -1.91 28.28
N VAL A 2 13.28 -1.54 28.48
CA VAL A 2 12.60 -0.52 27.66
C VAL A 2 13.27 0.82 27.93
N LYS A 3 13.86 1.42 26.89
CA LYS A 3 14.66 2.65 26.99
C LYS A 3 13.82 3.88 27.33
N ASP A 4 12.52 3.87 27.01
CA ASP A 4 11.59 4.99 27.20
C ASP A 4 10.19 4.45 27.49
N ARG A 5 9.70 4.67 28.71
CA ARG A 5 8.39 4.18 29.16
C ARG A 5 7.23 4.98 28.56
N GLY A 6 7.41 6.27 28.25
CA GLY A 6 6.36 7.08 27.65
C GLY A 6 6.07 6.64 26.22
N LYS A 7 7.11 6.32 25.44
CA LYS A 7 6.93 5.76 24.08
C LYS A 7 6.26 4.38 24.10
N LEU A 8 6.54 3.56 25.11
CA LEU A 8 5.88 2.27 25.28
C LEU A 8 4.37 2.45 25.48
N GLU A 9 3.99 3.39 26.35
CA GLU A 9 2.59 3.66 26.65
C GLU A 9 1.83 4.21 25.43
N ILE A 10 2.46 5.08 24.65
CA ILE A 10 1.90 5.55 23.36
C ILE A 10 1.63 4.37 22.42
N LEU A 11 2.57 3.42 22.32
CA LEU A 11 2.43 2.26 21.44
C LEU A 11 1.31 1.32 21.91
N ILE A 12 1.24 1.03 23.21
CA ILE A 12 0.17 0.21 23.80
C ILE A 12 -1.19 0.86 23.49
N ASN A 13 -1.33 2.15 23.79
CA ASN A 13 -2.57 2.89 23.53
C ASN A 13 -2.94 2.95 22.05
N TYR A 14 -1.95 3.00 21.15
CA TYR A 14 -2.22 2.90 19.71
C TYR A 14 -2.74 1.53 19.31
N ILE A 15 -2.11 0.45 19.78
CA ILE A 15 -2.53 -0.93 19.47
C ILE A 15 -3.95 -1.18 20.00
N GLU A 16 -4.23 -0.81 21.25
CA GLU A 16 -5.54 -1.02 21.88
C GLU A 16 -6.66 -0.27 21.13
N ARG A 17 -6.44 1.00 20.75
CA ARG A 17 -7.39 1.77 19.94
C ARG A 17 -7.69 1.13 18.59
N ASN A 18 -6.74 0.42 18.00
CA ASN A 18 -6.87 -0.20 16.69
C ASN A 18 -7.13 -1.71 16.75
N ARG A 19 -7.37 -2.29 17.94
CA ARG A 19 -7.46 -3.73 18.16
C ARG A 19 -8.45 -4.43 17.23
N LEU A 20 -9.59 -3.79 16.92
CA LEU A 20 -10.61 -4.32 16.01
C LEU A 20 -10.13 -4.47 14.56
N TYR A 21 -9.14 -3.68 14.14
CA TYR A 21 -8.56 -3.73 12.80
C TYR A 21 -7.33 -4.64 12.71
N ILE A 22 -6.80 -5.10 13.83
CA ILE A 22 -5.64 -6.01 13.87
C ILE A 22 -6.15 -7.44 13.74
N PRO A 23 -5.87 -8.14 12.63
CA PRO A 23 -6.35 -9.49 12.45
C PRO A 23 -5.64 -10.47 13.38
N CYS A 24 -6.28 -11.60 13.68
CA CYS A 24 -5.63 -12.68 14.43
C CYS A 24 -4.53 -13.33 13.59
N TYR A 25 -3.27 -12.95 13.86
CA TYR A 25 -2.12 -13.43 13.09
C TYR A 25 -1.91 -14.95 13.18
N GLU A 26 -2.30 -15.57 14.30
CA GLU A 26 -2.24 -17.03 14.46
C GLU A 26 -3.21 -17.74 13.49
N VAL A 27 -4.45 -17.24 13.38
CA VAL A 27 -5.42 -17.76 12.42
C VAL A 27 -4.92 -17.56 10.99
N ARG A 28 -4.42 -16.36 10.66
CA ARG A 28 -3.85 -16.09 9.32
C ARG A 28 -2.69 -17.03 8.98
N LYS A 29 -1.80 -17.30 9.93
CA LYS A 29 -0.67 -18.22 9.75
C LYS A 29 -1.16 -19.64 9.48
N LYS A 30 -2.14 -20.13 10.24
CA LYS A 30 -2.77 -21.45 10.01
C LYS A 30 -3.43 -21.56 8.63
N LEU A 31 -3.99 -20.46 8.14
CA LEU A 31 -4.59 -20.38 6.80
C LEU A 31 -3.56 -20.16 5.67
N GLY A 32 -2.25 -20.13 5.97
CA GLY A 32 -1.21 -19.85 4.98
C GLY A 32 -1.24 -18.43 4.42
N LEU A 33 -1.98 -17.52 5.05
CA LEU A 33 -2.09 -16.13 4.62
C LEU A 33 -0.82 -15.36 4.97
N ARG A 34 -0.33 -14.58 4.02
CA ARG A 34 0.86 -13.76 4.22
C ARG A 34 0.57 -12.63 5.22
N ASN A 35 1.46 -12.47 6.20
CA ASN A 35 1.38 -11.42 7.22
C ASN A 35 2.33 -10.23 6.93
N SER A 36 3.16 -10.33 5.89
CA SER A 36 4.10 -9.27 5.52
C SER A 36 3.45 -8.22 4.63
N SER A 37 3.78 -6.95 4.85
CA SER A 37 3.46 -5.82 3.97
C SER A 37 4.23 -5.82 2.64
N ASN A 38 5.21 -6.72 2.44
CA ASN A 38 6.14 -6.72 1.30
C ASN A 38 5.46 -6.54 -0.07
N ILE A 39 4.28 -7.12 -0.29
CA ILE A 39 3.57 -6.96 -1.58
C ILE A 39 3.12 -5.52 -1.75
N GLY A 40 2.49 -4.93 -0.73
CA GLY A 40 2.04 -3.54 -0.75
C GLY A 40 3.22 -2.55 -0.87
N GLU A 41 4.28 -2.80 -0.12
CA GLU A 41 5.52 -2.00 -0.18
C GLU A 41 6.16 -2.09 -1.57
N LYS A 42 6.27 -3.30 -2.13
CA LYS A 42 6.82 -3.49 -3.48
C LYS A 42 5.98 -2.81 -4.54
N MET A 43 4.65 -2.81 -4.41
CA MET A 43 3.77 -2.09 -5.33
C MET A 43 3.95 -0.58 -5.19
N ASN A 44 4.06 -0.06 -3.96
CA ASN A 44 4.37 1.35 -3.75
C ASN A 44 5.73 1.72 -4.36
N ASP A 45 6.74 0.87 -4.21
CA ASP A 45 8.06 1.09 -4.79
C ASP A 45 7.99 1.21 -6.30
N LEU A 46 7.34 0.25 -6.94
CA LEU A 46 7.17 0.23 -8.37
C LEU A 46 6.35 1.44 -8.85
N VAL A 47 5.18 1.70 -8.27
CA VAL A 47 4.21 2.64 -8.84
C VAL A 47 4.50 4.09 -8.48
N VAL A 48 4.96 4.34 -7.25
CA VAL A 48 5.06 5.69 -6.69
C VAL A 48 6.52 6.05 -6.41
N SER A 49 7.21 5.25 -5.59
CA SER A 49 8.51 5.57 -4.99
C SER A 49 9.60 5.77 -6.06
N GLU A 50 9.76 4.80 -6.97
CA GLU A 50 10.79 4.80 -8.02
C GLU A 50 10.68 6.02 -8.95
N ARG A 51 9.46 6.52 -9.17
CA ARG A 51 9.21 7.68 -10.03
C ARG A 51 9.24 9.01 -9.30
N GLN A 52 8.73 9.08 -8.07
CA GLN A 52 8.50 10.36 -7.39
C GLN A 52 9.60 10.72 -6.39
N LYS A 53 10.23 9.73 -5.74
CA LYS A 53 11.33 9.99 -4.81
C LYS A 53 12.61 10.28 -5.58
N HIS A 54 13.43 11.18 -5.05
CA HIS A 54 14.77 11.52 -5.55
C HIS A 54 14.85 12.10 -6.98
N ASN A 55 13.72 12.34 -7.65
CA ASN A 55 13.68 12.85 -9.03
C ASN A 55 13.32 14.35 -9.13
N GLY A 56 13.41 15.11 -8.02
CA GLY A 56 13.16 16.56 -8.03
C GLY A 56 11.74 16.98 -8.45
N MET A 57 10.76 16.07 -8.39
CA MET A 57 9.39 16.37 -8.79
C MET A 57 8.67 17.23 -7.74
N SER A 58 7.84 18.18 -8.20
CA SER A 58 6.91 18.92 -7.35
C SER A 58 5.72 18.06 -6.97
N TRP A 59 5.41 17.99 -5.68
CA TRP A 59 4.41 17.09 -5.12
C TRP A 59 3.07 17.80 -5.02
N SER A 60 2.08 17.33 -5.79
CA SER A 60 0.68 17.66 -5.54
C SER A 60 -0.12 16.37 -5.42
N LYS A 61 -1.09 16.33 -4.50
CA LYS A 61 -1.92 15.15 -4.28
C LYS A 61 -2.55 14.65 -5.58
N ASN A 62 -3.05 15.58 -6.40
CA ASN A 62 -3.67 15.28 -7.69
C ASN A 62 -2.64 14.77 -8.71
N GLY A 63 -1.47 15.40 -8.81
CA GLY A 63 -0.41 14.98 -9.73
C GLY A 63 0.15 13.59 -9.39
N SER A 64 0.46 13.35 -8.11
CA SER A 64 0.92 12.04 -7.63
C SER A 64 -0.11 10.95 -7.89
N ALA A 65 -1.39 11.21 -7.65
CA ALA A 65 -2.47 10.26 -7.92
C ALA A 65 -2.60 9.96 -9.43
N ALA A 66 -2.62 10.98 -10.28
CA ALA A 66 -2.73 10.81 -11.73
C ALA A 66 -1.56 9.99 -12.31
N LEU A 67 -0.32 10.31 -11.90
CA LEU A 67 0.87 9.58 -12.32
C LEU A 67 0.87 8.13 -11.86
N THR A 68 0.43 7.89 -10.63
CA THR A 68 0.27 6.54 -10.05
C THR A 68 -0.72 5.73 -10.88
N SER A 69 -1.91 6.29 -11.18
CA SER A 69 -2.93 5.64 -12.01
C SER A 69 -2.40 5.28 -13.40
N MET A 70 -1.67 6.20 -14.05
CA MET A 70 -1.05 5.94 -15.34
C MET A 70 0.01 4.83 -15.28
N ALA A 71 0.82 4.79 -14.22
CA ALA A 71 1.81 3.74 -14.02
C ALA A 71 1.15 2.37 -13.78
N VAL A 72 0.04 2.30 -13.05
CA VAL A 72 -0.76 1.08 -12.87
C VAL A 72 -1.35 0.61 -14.20
N LEU A 73 -1.99 1.50 -14.96
CA LEU A 73 -2.54 1.21 -16.29
C LEU A 73 -1.50 0.62 -17.24
N LYS A 74 -0.30 1.20 -17.26
CA LYS A 74 0.82 0.73 -18.07
C LYS A 74 1.28 -0.66 -17.64
N ARG A 75 1.48 -0.88 -16.34
CA ARG A 75 1.97 -2.16 -15.81
C ARG A 75 0.98 -3.30 -16.00
N ASN A 76 -0.31 -3.03 -15.82
CA ASN A 76 -1.38 -4.02 -15.98
C ASN A 76 -1.82 -4.20 -17.44
N LYS A 77 -1.21 -3.48 -18.40
CA LYS A 77 -1.57 -3.47 -19.82
C LYS A 77 -3.06 -3.13 -20.08
N GLY A 78 -3.73 -2.50 -19.11
CA GLY A 78 -5.16 -2.18 -19.15
C GLY A 78 -5.51 -0.91 -19.92
N TYR A 79 -4.50 -0.17 -20.40
CA TYR A 79 -4.70 1.11 -21.09
C TYR A 79 -5.60 1.00 -22.34
N LYS A 80 -5.52 -0.10 -23.10
CA LYS A 80 -6.36 -0.29 -24.30
C LYS A 80 -7.86 -0.39 -23.95
N GLY A 81 -8.20 -1.12 -22.90
CA GLY A 81 -9.59 -1.25 -22.43
C GLY A 81 -10.09 0.07 -21.87
N TRP A 82 -9.28 0.73 -21.04
CA TRP A 82 -9.62 2.04 -20.47
C TRP A 82 -9.90 3.10 -21.54
N PHE A 83 -9.05 3.24 -22.56
CA PHE A 83 -9.24 4.23 -23.63
C PHE A 83 -10.47 3.94 -24.50
N LYS A 84 -10.90 2.68 -24.59
CA LYS A 84 -12.02 2.27 -25.44
C LYS A 84 -13.37 2.31 -24.71
N GLU A 85 -13.39 1.84 -23.47
CA GLU A 85 -14.63 1.55 -22.72
C GLU A 85 -14.81 2.46 -21.50
N GLY A 86 -13.78 3.21 -21.09
CA GLY A 86 -13.83 4.04 -19.88
C GLY A 86 -13.93 3.23 -18.59
N SER A 87 -13.67 1.93 -18.63
CA SER A 87 -13.76 1.01 -17.50
C SER A 87 -12.47 0.20 -17.32
N LEU A 88 -12.20 -0.22 -16.08
CA LEU A 88 -11.05 -1.04 -15.74
C LEU A 88 -11.52 -2.28 -14.99
N GLU A 89 -11.15 -3.45 -15.51
CA GLU A 89 -11.34 -4.70 -14.80
C GLU A 89 -10.35 -4.77 -13.62
N LEU A 90 -10.86 -4.68 -12.41
CA LEU A 90 -10.08 -4.84 -11.19
C LEU A 90 -9.96 -6.33 -10.87
N LYS A 91 -8.82 -6.93 -11.23
CA LYS A 91 -8.48 -8.28 -10.81
C LYS A 91 -7.84 -8.21 -9.43
N LEU A 92 -8.39 -8.97 -8.48
CA LEU A 92 -7.73 -9.19 -7.20
C LEU A 92 -6.36 -9.84 -7.48
N ALA A 93 -5.30 -9.25 -6.95
CA ALA A 93 -3.99 -9.89 -6.96
C ALA A 93 -4.06 -11.11 -6.04
N ALA A 94 -3.98 -12.30 -6.63
CA ALA A 94 -3.89 -13.57 -5.90
C ALA A 94 -2.55 -13.70 -5.17
#